data_AF-A0A7X7SIU9-F1
#
_entry.id   AF-A0A7X7SIU9-F1
#
_cell.length_a   1.000
_cell.length_b   1.000
_cell.length_c   1.000
_cell.angle_alpha   90.00
_cell.angle_beta   90.00
_cell.angle_gamma   90.00
#
_symmetry.space_group_name_H-M   'P 1'
#
loop_
_entity.id
_entity.type
_entity.pdbx_description
1 polymer ?
#
loop_
_entity_poly.entity_id
_entity_poly.type
_entity_poly.pdbx_seq_one_letter_code
_entity_poly.pdbx_strand_id
1 'polypeptide(L)'
;MEIAMAADLRIARRDGGKIGLPEVNLGVLPGTGGTQRLTRLVGKAAALELMVTGRTFDFEEAKRLGVVNDIYEAGSRDEFLGKVLDYAKQFTPPNMAAKAIGNIKRSVQTGGELPFQDALAVERELQQLLFQSEDAKEGLAAYVEKRKASFKAR
;
A
#
# COMPACT_ATOMS: atom_id res chain seq x y z
N MET A 1 -6.72 -6.48 12.26
CA MET A 1 -6.70 -5.47 11.17
C MET A 1 -5.42 -4.62 11.18
N GLU A 2 -4.89 -4.26 12.35
CA GLU A 2 -3.76 -3.31 12.47
C GLU A 2 -2.51 -3.70 11.66
N ILE A 3 -2.15 -4.99 11.64
CA ILE A 3 -1.02 -5.52 10.84
C ILE A 3 -1.29 -5.33 9.33
N ALA A 4 -2.51 -5.61 8.87
CA ALA A 4 -2.85 -5.44 7.46
C ALA A 4 -2.74 -3.97 7.03
N MET A 5 -3.15 -3.02 7.88
CA MET A 5 -3.00 -1.58 7.61
C MET A 5 -1.55 -1.10 7.62
N ALA A 6 -0.62 -1.86 8.18
CA ALA A 6 0.81 -1.53 8.11
C ALA A 6 1.44 -1.88 6.75
N ALA A 7 0.78 -2.70 5.93
CA ALA A 7 1.19 -2.95 4.54
C ALA A 7 0.81 -1.77 3.64
N ASP A 8 1.56 -1.55 2.56
CA ASP A 8 1.29 -0.45 1.62
C ASP A 8 -0.02 -0.68 0.86
N LEU A 9 -0.20 -1.90 0.36
CA LEU A 9 -1.37 -2.34 -0.41
C LEU A 9 -2.07 -3.49 0.30
N ARG A 10 -3.40 -3.49 0.23
CA ARG A 10 -4.26 -4.49 0.89
C ARG A 10 -5.22 -5.06 -0.13
N ILE A 11 -5.11 -6.36 -0.39
CA ILE A 11 -6.03 -7.11 -1.26
C ILE A 11 -6.78 -8.09 -0.38
N ALA A 12 -8.11 -8.10 -0.50
CA ALA A 12 -8.96 -9.03 0.22
C ALA A 12 -9.47 -10.14 -0.70
N ARG A 13 -9.77 -11.30 -0.12
CA ARG A 13 -10.57 -12.33 -0.80
C ARG A 13 -12.05 -12.05 -0.53
N ARG A 14 -12.91 -12.03 -1.56
CA ARG A 14 -14.35 -11.67 -1.46
C ARG A 14 -15.03 -12.33 -0.26
N ASP A 15 -14.84 -13.64 -0.10
CA ASP A 15 -15.43 -14.44 1.00
C ASP A 15 -14.41 -14.76 2.10
N GLY A 16 -13.51 -13.82 2.39
CA GLY A 16 -12.47 -13.94 3.42
C GLY A 16 -12.95 -13.58 4.84
N GLY A 17 -14.20 -13.16 5.00
CA GLY A 17 -14.80 -12.78 6.29
C GLY A 17 -15.08 -11.28 6.42
N LYS A 18 -14.97 -10.77 7.66
CA LYS A 18 -15.20 -9.37 8.02
C LYS A 18 -13.98 -8.81 8.76
N ILE A 19 -13.81 -7.49 8.73
CA ILE A 19 -12.72 -6.78 9.39
C ILE A 19 -13.26 -5.67 10.29
N GLY A 20 -12.44 -5.21 11.23
CA GLY A 20 -12.78 -4.12 12.16
C GLY A 20 -11.71 -3.93 13.23
N LEU A 21 -11.97 -2.99 14.12
CA LEU A 21 -11.17 -2.70 15.33
C LEU A 21 -12.11 -2.75 16.57
N PRO A 22 -12.46 -3.96 17.07
CA PRO A 22 -13.45 -4.16 18.13
C PRO A 22 -12.91 -4.04 19.55
N GLU A 23 -11.69 -3.51 19.74
CA GLU A 23 -10.98 -3.42 21.02
C GLU A 23 -11.79 -2.71 22.13
N VAL A 24 -12.69 -1.79 21.75
CA VAL A 24 -13.58 -1.08 22.69
C VAL A 24 -14.47 -2.04 23.51
N ASN A 25 -14.84 -3.19 22.94
CA ASN A 25 -15.64 -4.21 23.63
C ASN A 25 -14.88 -4.88 24.77
N LEU A 26 -13.56 -4.73 24.80
CA LEU A 26 -12.67 -5.20 25.87
C LEU A 26 -12.26 -4.05 26.81
N GLY A 27 -12.83 -2.86 26.65
CA GLY A 27 -12.49 -1.68 27.44
C GLY A 27 -11.14 -1.04 27.09
N VAL A 28 -10.58 -1.33 25.93
CA VAL A 28 -9.29 -0.80 25.47
C VAL A 28 -9.39 -0.22 24.05
N LEU A 29 -8.33 0.44 23.59
CA LEU A 29 -8.23 1.01 22.24
C LEU A 29 -7.32 0.17 21.33
N PRO A 30 -7.40 0.34 19.99
CA PRO A 30 -6.47 -0.29 19.05
C PRO A 30 -5.02 0.17 19.28
N GLY A 31 -4.19 -0.72 19.82
CA GLY A 31 -2.87 -0.40 20.36
C GLY A 31 -1.68 -0.58 19.42
N THR A 32 -1.83 -1.27 18.28
CA THR A 32 -0.75 -1.55 17.32
C THR A 32 -0.75 -0.53 16.17
N GLY A 33 -1.23 0.68 16.43
CA GLY A 33 -1.34 1.78 15.47
C GLY A 33 -2.66 1.83 14.70
N GLY A 34 -3.69 1.06 15.09
CA GLY A 34 -5.01 1.08 14.48
C GLY A 34 -5.67 2.45 14.53
N THR A 35 -5.59 3.15 15.65
CA THR A 35 -6.10 4.53 15.81
C THR A 35 -5.47 5.50 14.81
N GLN A 36 -4.19 5.31 14.49
CA GLN A 36 -3.44 6.20 13.62
C GLN A 36 -3.64 5.88 12.13
N ARG A 37 -3.59 4.59 11.77
CA ARG A 37 -3.68 4.15 10.37
C ARG A 37 -5.11 4.19 9.85
N LEU A 38 -6.10 3.75 10.64
CA LEU A 38 -7.49 3.80 10.19
C LEU A 38 -7.93 5.25 9.97
N THR A 39 -7.58 6.16 10.88
CA THR A 39 -7.87 7.60 10.74
C THR A 39 -7.29 8.20 9.47
N ARG A 40 -6.07 7.84 9.09
CA ARG A 40 -5.44 8.30 7.84
C ARG A 40 -6.09 7.69 6.58
N LEU A 41 -6.63 6.48 6.68
CA LEU A 41 -7.27 5.80 5.55
C LEU A 41 -8.70 6.31 5.29
N VAL A 42 -9.51 6.47 6.33
CA VAL A 42 -10.96 6.72 6.18
C VAL A 42 -11.40 8.12 6.67
N GLY A 43 -10.47 8.91 7.19
CA GLY A 43 -10.76 10.19 7.83
C GLY A 43 -11.26 10.05 9.28
N LYS A 44 -11.23 11.16 10.01
CA LYS A 44 -11.50 11.22 11.46
C LYS A 44 -12.89 10.71 11.84
N ALA A 45 -13.93 11.15 11.14
CA ALA A 45 -15.32 10.85 11.52
C ALA A 45 -15.63 9.35 11.39
N ALA A 46 -15.33 8.76 10.22
CA ALA A 46 -15.55 7.33 9.99
C ALA A 46 -14.68 6.46 10.90
N ALA A 47 -13.41 6.83 11.12
CA ALA A 47 -12.54 6.08 12.00
C ALA A 47 -13.05 6.06 13.45
N LEU A 48 -13.53 7.19 13.97
CA LEU A 48 -14.15 7.26 15.29
C LEU A 48 -15.36 6.34 15.38
N GLU A 49 -16.33 6.46 14.47
CA GLU A 49 -17.54 5.63 14.47
C GLU A 49 -17.19 4.13 14.46
N LEU A 50 -16.30 3.70 13.56
CA LEU A 50 -15.88 2.31 13.46
C LEU A 50 -15.23 1.79 14.74
N MET A 51 -14.36 2.58 15.38
CA MET A 51 -13.65 2.16 16.60
C MET A 51 -14.52 2.22 17.85
N VAL A 52 -15.38 3.23 18.02
CA VAL A 52 -16.22 3.38 19.22
C VAL A 52 -17.42 2.43 19.22
N THR A 53 -17.96 2.11 18.04
CA THR A 53 -18.99 1.06 17.92
C THR A 53 -18.39 -0.34 17.98
N GLY A 54 -17.09 -0.47 17.70
CA GLY A 54 -16.40 -1.76 17.60
C GLY A 54 -16.98 -2.67 16.51
N ARG A 55 -17.76 -2.14 15.57
CA ARG A 55 -18.45 -2.96 14.56
C ARG A 55 -17.47 -3.53 13.55
N THR A 56 -17.77 -4.73 13.06
CA THR A 56 -17.08 -5.30 11.90
C THR A 56 -17.85 -4.97 10.62
N PHE A 57 -17.12 -4.91 9.51
CA PHE A 57 -17.64 -4.62 8.19
C PHE A 57 -17.04 -5.56 7.14
N ASP A 58 -17.75 -5.71 6.02
CA ASP A 58 -17.31 -6.56 4.91
C ASP A 58 -16.27 -5.87 4.02
N PHE A 59 -15.73 -6.63 3.06
CA PHE A 59 -14.68 -6.10 2.18
C PHE A 59 -15.20 -5.09 1.15
N GLU A 60 -16.48 -5.14 0.78
CA GLU A 60 -17.08 -4.16 -0.12
C GLU A 60 -17.15 -2.78 0.53
N GLU A 61 -17.59 -2.73 1.79
CA GLU A 61 -17.50 -1.52 2.61
C GLU A 61 -16.05 -1.10 2.81
N ALA A 62 -15.15 -2.04 3.11
CA ALA A 62 -13.73 -1.74 3.26
C ALA A 62 -13.09 -1.10 2.01
N LYS A 63 -13.48 -1.57 0.81
CA LYS A 63 -13.03 -1.00 -0.46
C LYS A 63 -13.62 0.39 -0.70
N ARG A 64 -14.92 0.59 -0.43
CA ARG A 64 -15.55 1.92 -0.50
C ARG A 64 -14.91 2.93 0.44
N LEU A 65 -14.50 2.50 1.62
CA LEU A 65 -13.82 3.34 2.62
C LEU A 65 -12.32 3.56 2.31
N GLY A 66 -11.73 2.84 1.35
CA GLY A 66 -10.28 2.90 1.06
C GLY A 66 -9.40 2.11 2.03
N VAL A 67 -9.98 1.30 2.91
CA VAL A 67 -9.26 0.40 3.81
C VAL A 67 -8.64 -0.77 3.05
N VAL A 68 -9.29 -1.22 1.98
CA VAL A 68 -8.81 -2.28 1.07
C VAL A 68 -8.67 -1.70 -0.33
N ASN A 69 -7.58 -2.01 -1.04
CA ASN A 69 -7.35 -1.54 -2.40
C ASN A 69 -8.19 -2.32 -3.41
N ASP A 70 -8.24 -3.65 -3.27
CA ASP A 70 -9.00 -4.49 -4.17
C ASP A 70 -9.52 -5.78 -3.53
N ILE A 71 -10.52 -6.39 -4.17
CA ILE A 71 -11.19 -7.61 -3.72
C ILE A 71 -11.11 -8.62 -4.85
N TYR A 72 -10.46 -9.75 -4.58
CA TYR A 72 -10.32 -10.83 -5.54
C TYR A 72 -11.29 -11.97 -5.24
N GLU A 73 -11.82 -12.55 -6.32
CA GLU A 73 -12.51 -13.82 -6.30
C GLU A 73 -11.51 -14.95 -6.49
N ALA A 74 -11.61 -15.98 -5.65
CA ALA A 74 -10.77 -17.16 -5.70
C ALA A 74 -11.49 -18.30 -4.97
N GLY A 75 -11.53 -19.48 -5.58
CA GLY A 75 -12.20 -20.66 -5.02
C GLY A 75 -11.43 -21.28 -3.84
N SER A 76 -10.14 -20.96 -3.69
CA SER A 76 -9.31 -21.44 -2.57
C SER A 76 -8.35 -20.37 -2.04
N ARG A 77 -7.75 -20.65 -0.88
CA ARG A 77 -6.70 -19.79 -0.31
C ARG A 77 -5.45 -19.78 -1.19
N ASP A 78 -5.08 -20.91 -1.78
CA ASP A 78 -3.87 -21.03 -2.59
C ASP A 78 -4.03 -20.32 -3.94
N GLU A 79 -5.21 -20.40 -4.54
CA GLU A 79 -5.53 -19.62 -5.74
C GLU A 79 -5.46 -18.11 -5.46
N PHE A 80 -6.03 -17.68 -4.32
CA PHE A 80 -5.95 -16.29 -3.88
C PHE A 80 -4.49 -15.84 -3.70
N LEU A 81 -3.68 -16.65 -3.00
CA LEU A 81 -2.26 -16.35 -2.80
C LEU A 81 -1.50 -16.28 -4.13
N GLY A 82 -1.78 -17.19 -5.08
CA GLY A 82 -1.21 -17.16 -6.42
C GLY A 82 -1.50 -15.84 -7.13
N LYS A 83 -2.77 -15.40 -7.16
CA LYS A 83 -3.17 -14.12 -7.76
C LYS A 83 -2.47 -12.92 -7.10
N VAL A 84 -2.36 -12.91 -5.77
CA VAL A 84 -1.67 -11.85 -5.03
C VAL A 84 -0.17 -11.84 -5.33
N LEU A 85 0.49 -13.00 -5.42
CA LEU A 85 1.90 -13.09 -5.77
C LEU A 85 2.16 -12.66 -7.22
N ASP A 86 1.27 -13.00 -8.15
CA ASP A 86 1.38 -12.57 -9.54
C ASP A 86 1.21 -11.06 -9.69
N TYR A 87 0.30 -10.45 -8.93
CA TYR A 87 0.22 -9.00 -8.80
C TYR A 87 1.51 -8.41 -8.20
N ALA A 88 2.03 -8.98 -7.11
CA ALA A 88 3.24 -8.51 -6.46
C ALA A 88 4.49 -8.56 -7.37
N LYS A 89 4.61 -9.59 -8.23
CA LYS A 89 5.70 -9.74 -9.21
C LYS A 89 5.75 -8.63 -10.25
N GLN A 90 4.67 -7.87 -10.45
CA GLN A 90 4.67 -6.70 -11.33
C GLN A 90 5.57 -5.59 -10.79
N PHE A 91 5.80 -5.56 -9.47
CA PHE A 91 6.63 -4.57 -8.78
C PHE A 91 8.10 -5.00 -8.62
N THR A 92 8.48 -6.17 -9.13
CA THR A 92 9.83 -6.71 -8.97
C THR A 92 10.59 -6.73 -10.29
N PRO A 93 11.93 -6.76 -10.28
CA PRO A 93 12.72 -7.08 -11.46
C PRO A 93 12.28 -8.41 -12.08
N PRO A 94 12.31 -8.56 -13.42
CA PRO A 94 12.71 -7.54 -14.41
C PRO A 94 11.59 -6.58 -14.79
N ASN A 95 10.39 -6.71 -14.22
CA ASN A 95 9.21 -5.95 -14.64
C ASN A 95 9.26 -4.48 -14.24
N MET A 96 9.73 -4.17 -13.03
CA MET A 96 9.87 -2.80 -12.54
C MET A 96 11.17 -2.55 -11.79
N ALA A 97 11.63 -1.31 -11.81
CA ALA A 97 12.82 -0.85 -11.10
C ALA A 97 12.56 -0.79 -9.59
N ALA A 98 13.08 -1.78 -8.86
CA ALA A 98 12.83 -1.91 -7.41
C ALA A 98 13.28 -0.68 -6.60
N LYS A 99 14.40 -0.05 -6.99
CA LYS A 99 14.88 1.19 -6.35
C LYS A 99 13.88 2.34 -6.50
N ALA A 100 13.31 2.48 -7.70
CA ALA A 100 12.29 3.51 -7.96
C ALA A 100 11.05 3.27 -7.09
N ILE A 101 10.57 2.02 -7.01
CA ILE A 101 9.42 1.67 -6.17
C ILE A 101 9.69 1.98 -4.69
N GLY A 102 10.86 1.60 -4.18
CA GLY A 102 11.26 1.91 -2.81
C GLY A 102 11.32 3.41 -2.52
N ASN A 103 11.87 4.20 -3.45
CA ASN A 103 11.93 5.65 -3.33
C ASN A 103 10.56 6.32 -3.44
N ILE A 104 9.66 5.82 -4.31
CA ILE A 104 8.26 6.26 -4.36
C ILE A 104 7.58 6.02 -3.01
N LYS A 105 7.69 4.79 -2.46
CA LYS A 105 7.15 4.47 -1.13
C LYS A 105 7.72 5.39 -0.06
N ARG A 106 9.03 5.64 -0.06
CA ARG A 106 9.67 6.53 0.91
C ARG A 106 9.16 7.96 0.79
N SER A 107 9.06 8.49 -0.44
CA SER A 107 8.57 9.84 -0.69
C SER A 107 7.13 10.00 -0.19
N VAL A 108 6.25 9.04 -0.48
CA VAL A 108 4.86 9.08 0.01
C VAL A 108 4.76 8.95 1.53
N GLN A 109 5.41 7.94 2.12
CA GLN A 109 5.28 7.64 3.56
C GLN A 109 5.94 8.71 4.45
N THR A 110 7.13 9.19 4.08
CA THR A 110 7.82 10.25 4.83
C THR A 110 7.24 11.61 4.49
N GLY A 111 7.00 11.92 3.21
CA GLY A 111 6.47 13.20 2.76
C GLY A 111 5.07 13.48 3.30
N GLY A 112 4.22 12.46 3.46
CA GLY A 112 2.88 12.60 4.04
C GLY A 112 2.86 13.08 5.50
N GLU A 113 3.99 13.00 6.21
CA GLU A 113 4.12 13.46 7.60
C GLU A 113 4.92 14.78 7.71
N LEU A 114 5.22 15.42 6.57
CA LEU A 114 6.01 16.65 6.49
C LEU A 114 5.18 17.83 5.94
N PRO A 115 5.57 19.08 6.22
CA PRO A 115 5.12 20.23 5.45
C PRO A 115 5.41 20.02 3.96
N PHE A 116 4.51 20.52 3.10
CA PHE A 116 4.57 20.26 1.66
C PHE A 116 5.94 20.61 1.02
N GLN A 117 6.56 21.73 1.43
CA GLN A 117 7.86 22.14 0.90
C GLN A 117 8.99 21.16 1.27
N ASP A 118 8.96 20.61 2.49
CA ASP A 118 9.94 19.63 2.95
C ASP A 118 9.73 18.27 2.28
N ALA A 119 8.47 17.89 2.05
CA ALA A 119 8.12 16.69 1.27
C ALA A 119 8.67 16.78 -0.16
N LEU A 120 8.54 17.94 -0.83
CA LEU A 120 9.12 18.17 -2.16
C LEU A 120 10.66 18.11 -2.15
N ALA A 121 11.30 18.59 -1.08
CA ALA A 121 12.75 18.46 -0.93
C ALA A 121 13.18 16.99 -0.85
N VAL A 122 12.48 16.17 -0.05
CA VAL A 122 12.72 14.72 0.03
C VAL A 122 12.51 14.04 -1.33
N GLU A 123 11.42 14.36 -2.03
CA GLU A 123 11.13 13.83 -3.36
C GLU A 123 12.27 14.13 -4.35
N ARG A 124 12.75 15.38 -4.37
CA ARG A 124 13.85 15.81 -5.24
C ARG A 124 15.13 15.02 -4.99
N GLU A 125 15.53 14.83 -3.73
CA GLU A 125 16.73 14.08 -3.39
C GLU A 125 16.60 12.60 -3.80
N LEU A 126 15.45 11.98 -3.53
CA LEU A 126 15.19 10.60 -3.92
C LEU A 126 15.21 10.42 -5.45
N GLN A 127 14.69 11.39 -6.20
CA GLN A 127 14.69 11.37 -7.66
C GLN A 127 16.10 11.58 -8.23
N GLN A 128 16.89 12.48 -7.66
CA GLN A 128 18.31 12.68 -8.02
C GLN A 128 19.11 11.39 -7.87
N LEU A 129 18.89 10.62 -6.79
CA LEU A 129 19.52 9.31 -6.60
C LEU A 129 19.09 8.30 -7.67
N LEU A 130 17.82 8.31 -8.09
CA LEU A 130 17.34 7.40 -9.14
C LEU A 130 17.98 7.69 -10.50
N PHE A 131 18.21 8.95 -10.85
CA PHE A 131 18.87 9.31 -12.11
C PHE A 131 20.31 8.76 -12.21
N GLN A 132 20.93 8.36 -11.09
CA GLN A 132 22.25 7.74 -11.08
C GLN A 132 22.20 6.21 -11.27
N SER A 133 21.02 5.58 -11.20
CA SER A 133 20.86 4.12 -11.30
C SER A 133 21.00 3.59 -12.74
N GLU A 134 21.39 2.33 -12.89
CA GLU A 134 21.39 1.66 -14.19
C GLU A 134 19.95 1.44 -14.69
N ASP A 135 19.03 1.11 -13.77
CA ASP A 135 17.62 0.92 -14.09
C ASP A 135 16.98 2.18 -14.71
N ALA A 136 17.36 3.38 -14.27
CA ALA A 136 16.88 4.62 -14.88
C ALA A 136 17.41 4.78 -16.32
N LYS A 137 18.69 4.47 -16.56
CA LYS A 137 19.28 4.49 -17.91
C LYS A 137 18.60 3.49 -18.84
N GLU A 138 18.40 2.26 -18.37
CA GLU A 138 17.69 1.20 -19.10
C GLU A 138 16.24 1.58 -19.40
N GLY A 139 15.51 2.11 -18.42
CA GLY A 139 14.12 2.52 -18.59
C GLY A 139 13.97 3.63 -19.64
N LEU A 140 14.85 4.64 -19.60
CA LEU A 140 14.88 5.72 -20.58
C LEU A 140 15.27 5.21 -21.98
N ALA A 141 16.30 4.38 -22.09
CA ALA A 141 16.72 3.79 -23.36
C ALA A 141 15.62 2.91 -23.97
N ALA A 142 15.03 2.02 -23.18
CA ALA A 142 13.94 1.14 -23.62
C ALA A 142 12.71 1.92 -24.10
N TYR A 143 12.39 3.04 -23.45
CA TYR A 143 11.31 3.93 -23.88
C TYR A 143 11.58 4.54 -25.25
N VAL A 144 12.78 5.08 -25.47
CA VAL A 144 13.20 5.65 -26.77
C VAL A 144 13.23 4.59 -27.86
N GLU A 145 13.73 3.40 -27.55
CA GLU A 145 13.85 2.25 -28.45
C GLU A 145 12.53 1.48 -28.64
N LYS A 146 11.45 1.88 -27.95
CA LYS A 146 10.12 1.23 -27.98
C LYS A 146 10.16 -0.28 -27.69
N ARG A 147 11.03 -0.69 -26.77
CA ARG A 147 11.14 -2.07 -26.28
C ARG A 147 10.74 -2.18 -24.83
N LYS A 148 10.48 -3.39 -24.35
CA LYS A 148 10.28 -3.64 -22.92
C LYS A 148 11.60 -3.45 -22.17
N ALA A 149 11.58 -2.65 -21.11
CA ALA A 149 12.72 -2.52 -20.21
C ALA A 149 12.94 -3.81 -19.40
N SER A 150 14.19 -4.11 -19.07
CA SER A 150 14.56 -5.23 -18.21
C SER A 150 15.39 -4.74 -17.03
N PHE A 151 14.73 -4.52 -15.90
CA PHE A 151 15.35 -3.95 -14.71
C PHE A 151 16.13 -5.00 -13.90
N LYS A 152 17.17 -4.55 -13.19
CA LYS A 152 18.09 -5.38 -12.40
C LYS A 152 18.22 -4.94 -10.94
N ALA A 153 17.43 -3.96 -10.49
CA ALA A 153 17.47 -3.39 -9.16
C ALA A 153 18.80 -2.71 -8.79
N ARG A 154 19.48 -2.11 -9.76
CA ARG A 154 20.76 -1.43 -9.56
C ARG A 154 20.84 -0.07 -10.25
#